data_AF-A0A7Y1X4T1-F1
#
_entry.id   AF-A0A7Y1X4T1-F1
#
_cell.length_a   1.000
_cell.length_b   1.000
_cell.length_c   1.000
_cell.angle_alpha   90.00
_cell.angle_beta   90.00
_cell.angle_gamma   90.00
#
_symmetry.space_group_name_H-M   'P 1'
#
loop_
_entity.id
_entity.type
_entity.pdbx_description
1 polymer ?
#
loop_
_entity_poly.entity_id
_entity_poly.type
_entity_poly.pdbx_seq_one_letter_code
_entity_poly.pdbx_strand_id
1 'polypeptide(L)'
;MRYIATFTLIISLLGGISLPVFAQGADVSPTLFVESMPSDNPKYRRMVYVRYLSGASYKAYNRREFNLATSATSEQNVRKCANGSASSLRDIRAFEKAEKRRAQSGQVPEYAAFCIKSIPNWEAKNKDVFLDPIFEGMPYVAP
;
A
#
# COMPACT_ATOMS: atom_id res chain seq x y z
N MET A 1 45.26 -72.56 -5.41
CA MET A 1 44.24 -72.05 -6.33
C MET A 1 43.81 -70.68 -5.85
N ARG A 2 43.96 -69.66 -6.71
CA ARG A 2 43.64 -68.25 -6.49
C ARG A 2 42.16 -68.03 -6.72
N TYR A 3 41.46 -67.28 -5.86
CA TYR A 3 40.40 -66.34 -6.28
C TYR A 3 40.35 -65.18 -5.29
N ILE A 4 40.74 -64.01 -5.79
CA ILE A 4 40.51 -62.67 -5.23
C ILE A 4 39.12 -62.26 -5.73
N ALA A 5 38.24 -61.81 -4.83
CA ALA A 5 37.03 -61.09 -5.21
C ALA A 5 36.85 -59.89 -4.28
N THR A 6 37.38 -58.77 -4.74
CA THR A 6 37.09 -57.41 -4.30
C THR A 6 35.65 -57.06 -4.68
N PHE A 7 34.84 -56.57 -3.74
CA PHE A 7 33.63 -55.81 -4.08
C PHE A 7 33.53 -54.57 -3.19
N THR A 8 33.91 -53.46 -3.78
CA THR A 8 33.76 -52.08 -3.29
C THR A 8 32.28 -51.69 -3.38
N LEU A 9 31.64 -51.27 -2.30
CA LEU A 9 30.33 -50.63 -2.34
C LEU A 9 30.49 -49.12 -2.20
N ILE A 10 30.13 -48.40 -3.26
CA ILE A 10 30.24 -46.95 -3.43
C ILE A 10 28.86 -46.30 -3.19
N ILE A 11 28.84 -45.32 -2.28
CA ILE A 11 28.14 -44.01 -2.27
C ILE A 11 26.62 -43.96 -2.55
N SER A 12 25.87 -43.32 -1.64
CA SER A 12 25.01 -42.14 -1.88
C SER A 12 23.71 -42.19 -1.05
N LEU A 13 23.68 -41.51 0.10
CA LEU A 13 22.42 -40.96 0.64
C LEU A 13 22.52 -39.43 0.66
N LEU A 14 22.28 -38.84 -0.51
CA LEU A 14 21.82 -37.45 -0.64
C LEU A 14 20.31 -37.47 -0.36
N GLY A 15 19.92 -37.11 0.86
CA GLY A 15 18.53 -37.03 1.29
C GLY A 15 18.14 -35.62 1.68
N GLY A 16 17.92 -34.78 0.66
CA GLY A 16 17.20 -33.50 0.63
C GLY A 16 17.02 -32.71 1.93
N ILE A 17 17.78 -31.63 2.06
CA ILE A 17 17.40 -30.49 2.92
C ILE A 17 16.13 -29.90 2.30
N SER A 18 14.96 -30.13 2.90
CA SER A 18 13.74 -29.41 2.55
C SER A 18 13.91 -27.96 3.01
N LEU A 19 14.39 -27.08 2.13
CA LEU A 19 14.32 -25.65 2.39
C LEU A 19 12.85 -25.26 2.53
N PRO A 20 12.47 -24.45 3.52
CA PRO A 20 11.11 -23.95 3.61
C PRO A 20 10.82 -23.15 2.34
N VAL A 21 9.85 -23.62 1.55
CA VAL A 21 9.23 -22.79 0.51
C VAL A 21 8.47 -21.71 1.25
N PHE A 22 9.08 -20.53 1.39
CA PHE A 22 8.33 -19.33 1.76
C PHE A 22 7.27 -19.14 0.67
N ALA A 23 6.00 -19.29 1.01
CA ALA A 23 4.91 -18.94 0.15
C ALA A 23 5.07 -17.46 -0.24
N GLN A 24 5.62 -17.22 -1.44
CA GLN A 24 5.71 -15.89 -2.00
C GLN A 24 4.28 -15.49 -2.35
N GLY A 25 3.63 -14.75 -1.45
CA GLY A 25 2.36 -14.10 -1.77
C GLY A 25 2.51 -13.33 -3.07
N ALA A 26 1.50 -13.38 -3.93
CA ALA A 26 1.53 -12.61 -5.17
C ALA A 26 1.80 -11.13 -4.84
N ASP A 27 2.75 -10.49 -5.53
CA ASP A 27 3.02 -9.05 -5.39
C ASP A 27 1.86 -8.25 -5.99
N VAL A 28 0.79 -8.16 -5.22
CA VAL A 28 -0.44 -7.44 -5.53
C VAL A 28 -0.79 -6.52 -4.39
N SER A 29 -1.39 -5.37 -4.70
CA SER A 29 -1.70 -4.39 -3.68
C SER A 29 -2.70 -4.95 -2.67
N PRO A 30 -2.56 -4.61 -1.38
CA PRO A 30 -3.64 -4.79 -0.43
C PRO A 30 -4.86 -3.95 -0.86
N THR A 31 -6.02 -4.26 -0.29
CA THR A 31 -7.19 -3.38 -0.40
C THR A 31 -7.05 -2.22 0.57
N LEU A 32 -6.80 -1.03 0.02
CA LEU A 32 -6.66 0.24 0.75
C LEU A 32 -7.80 1.18 0.37
N PHE A 33 -8.41 1.77 1.38
CA PHE A 33 -9.30 2.91 1.23
C PHE A 33 -8.58 4.16 1.71
N VAL A 34 -8.32 5.09 0.80
CA VAL A 34 -7.56 6.31 1.07
C VAL A 34 -8.48 7.51 0.92
N GLU A 35 -8.53 8.39 1.93
CA GLU A 35 -9.32 9.61 1.90
C GLU A 35 -8.41 10.82 2.08
N SER A 36 -8.58 11.84 1.24
CA SER A 36 -8.00 13.17 1.43
C SER A 36 -9.12 14.13 1.79
N MET A 37 -8.88 15.03 2.75
CA MET A 37 -9.87 16.01 3.21
C MET A 37 -9.20 17.24 3.84
N PRO A 38 -9.94 18.35 4.07
CA PRO A 38 -9.44 19.44 4.89
C PRO A 38 -8.87 18.94 6.22
N SER A 39 -7.77 19.54 6.66
CA SER A 39 -7.14 19.16 7.93
C SER A 39 -7.99 19.57 9.12
N ASP A 40 -8.07 18.70 10.13
CA ASP A 40 -8.55 19.06 11.47
C ASP A 40 -7.49 19.83 12.30
N ASN A 41 -6.26 19.93 11.80
CA ASN A 41 -5.17 20.70 12.40
C ASN A 41 -4.88 21.96 11.55
N PRO A 42 -5.01 23.18 12.11
CA PRO A 42 -4.88 24.43 11.36
C PRO A 42 -3.48 24.69 10.80
N LYS A 43 -2.44 23.99 11.29
CA LYS A 43 -1.08 24.08 10.73
C LYS A 43 -0.95 23.43 9.35
N TYR A 44 -1.90 22.59 8.97
CA TYR A 44 -1.87 21.82 7.73
C TYR A 44 -3.09 22.15 6.89
N ARG A 45 -2.92 22.24 5.58
CA ARG A 45 -4.04 22.51 4.66
C ARG A 45 -4.98 21.31 4.56
N ARG A 46 -4.42 20.10 4.44
CA ARG A 46 -5.14 18.84 4.24
C ARG A 46 -4.57 17.71 5.10
N MET A 47 -5.39 16.70 5.37
CA MET A 47 -4.99 15.45 5.98
C MET A 47 -5.41 14.27 5.10
N VAL A 48 -4.72 13.15 5.26
CA VAL A 48 -5.01 11.90 4.55
C VAL A 48 -5.24 10.79 5.55
N TYR A 49 -6.29 10.00 5.32
CA TYR A 49 -6.51 8.73 5.99
C TYR A 49 -6.16 7.58 5.07
N VAL A 50 -5.45 6.58 5.57
CA VAL A 50 -5.18 5.31 4.88
C VAL A 50 -5.77 4.19 5.71
N ARG A 51 -6.70 3.42 5.15
CA ARG A 51 -7.37 2.33 5.84
C ARG A 51 -7.19 1.03 5.10
N TYR A 52 -6.75 0.03 5.85
CA TYR A 52 -6.62 -1.33 5.38
C TYR A 52 -7.90 -2.09 5.68
N LEU A 53 -8.27 -3.05 4.82
CA LEU A 53 -9.36 -3.97 5.13
C LEU A 53 -9.09 -4.82 6.39
N SER A 54 -7.83 -4.94 6.81
CA SER A 54 -7.43 -5.60 8.06
C SER A 54 -7.88 -4.86 9.33
N GLY A 55 -8.43 -3.65 9.21
CA GLY A 55 -8.91 -2.82 10.32
C GLY A 55 -7.89 -1.76 10.80
N ALA A 56 -6.64 -1.83 10.34
CA ALA A 56 -5.67 -0.76 10.62
C ALA A 56 -6.04 0.52 9.86
N SER A 57 -6.06 1.64 10.58
CA SER A 57 -6.41 2.96 10.05
C SER A 57 -5.37 3.96 10.52
N TYR A 58 -4.84 4.74 9.59
CA TYR A 58 -3.81 5.73 9.86
C TYR A 58 -4.24 7.10 9.36
N LYS A 59 -3.86 8.14 10.08
CA LYS A 59 -3.99 9.55 9.71
C LYS A 59 -2.61 10.15 9.50
N ALA A 60 -2.45 10.91 8.43
CA ALA A 60 -1.22 11.62 8.10
C ALA A 60 -1.51 13.10 7.82
N TYR A 61 -0.69 13.97 8.40
CA TYR A 61 -0.67 15.41 8.13
C TYR A 61 0.50 15.82 7.21
N ASN A 62 1.52 14.97 7.14
CA ASN A 62 2.71 15.11 6.31
C ASN A 62 3.03 13.75 5.66
N ARG A 63 4.08 13.69 4.83
CA ARG A 63 4.42 12.48 4.07
C ARG A 63 5.13 11.39 4.89
N ARG A 64 5.53 11.65 6.14
CA ARG A 64 6.37 10.74 6.93
C ARG A 64 5.69 10.18 8.17
N GLU A 65 4.77 10.92 8.75
CA GLU A 65 4.20 10.62 10.06
C GLU A 65 2.76 10.11 9.90
N PHE A 66 2.58 8.82 10.18
CA PHE A 66 1.30 8.14 10.17
C PHE A 66 0.91 7.79 11.60
N ASN A 67 -0.11 8.48 12.12
CA ASN A 67 -0.65 8.22 13.45
C ASN A 67 -1.81 7.24 13.36
N LEU A 68 -1.90 6.31 14.30
CA LEU A 68 -3.06 5.42 14.38
C LEU A 68 -4.33 6.26 14.54
N ALA A 69 -5.29 6.06 13.64
CA ALA A 69 -6.54 6.79 13.62
C ALA A 69 -7.65 5.95 14.27
N THR A 70 -8.24 6.48 15.33
CA THR A 70 -9.41 5.90 16.01
C THR A 70 -10.74 6.38 15.40
N SER A 71 -10.71 7.37 14.50
CA SER A 71 -11.91 7.92 13.87
C SER A 71 -12.46 6.96 12.80
N ALA A 72 -13.72 6.59 13.00
CA ALA A 72 -14.51 5.80 12.07
C ALA A 72 -14.86 6.64 10.83
N THR A 73 -14.18 6.44 9.70
CA THR A 73 -15.00 6.54 8.47
C THR A 73 -15.93 5.35 8.48
N SER A 74 -17.12 5.53 7.91
CA SER A 74 -18.12 4.48 7.95
C SER A 74 -17.50 3.18 7.42
N GLU A 75 -17.62 2.09 8.20
CA GLU A 75 -17.23 0.76 7.72
C GLU A 75 -17.86 0.48 6.35
N GLN A 76 -19.02 1.10 6.09
CA GLN A 76 -19.68 1.11 4.80
C GLN A 76 -18.77 1.56 3.65
N ASN A 77 -17.95 2.60 3.80
CA ASN A 77 -17.04 3.06 2.75
C ASN A 77 -15.89 2.06 2.49
N VAL A 78 -15.34 1.46 3.56
CA VAL A 78 -14.33 0.40 3.44
C VAL A 78 -14.92 -0.85 2.76
N ARG A 79 -16.14 -1.25 3.16
CA ARG A 79 -16.87 -2.35 2.51
C ARG A 79 -17.20 -2.05 1.05
N LYS A 80 -17.58 -0.81 0.71
CA LYS A 80 -17.78 -0.36 -0.68
C LYS A 80 -16.47 -0.48 -1.48
N CYS A 81 -15.33 -0.10 -0.91
CA CYS A 81 -14.04 -0.31 -1.59
C CYS A 81 -13.75 -1.82 -1.77
N ALA A 82 -13.93 -2.65 -0.74
CA ALA A 82 -13.71 -4.09 -0.85
C ALA A 82 -14.55 -4.74 -1.96
N ASN A 83 -15.83 -4.36 -2.06
CA ASN A 83 -16.79 -4.99 -2.99
C ASN A 83 -16.95 -4.25 -4.33
N GLY A 84 -16.47 -3.00 -4.45
CA GLY A 84 -16.68 -2.13 -5.60
C GLY A 84 -15.53 -2.15 -6.62
N SER A 85 -15.46 -1.13 -7.48
CA SER A 85 -14.34 -0.94 -8.41
C SER A 85 -13.14 -0.29 -7.72
N ALA A 86 -11.93 -0.61 -8.20
CA ALA A 86 -10.73 0.15 -7.86
C ALA A 86 -10.77 1.53 -8.54
N SER A 87 -10.20 2.54 -7.90
CA SER A 87 -9.94 3.84 -8.50
C SER A 87 -8.89 3.70 -9.59
N SER A 88 -9.09 4.40 -10.70
CA SER A 88 -8.09 4.40 -11.77
C SER A 88 -6.93 5.34 -11.42
N LEU A 89 -5.74 5.05 -11.94
CA LEU A 89 -4.59 5.97 -11.83
C LEU A 89 -4.91 7.34 -12.45
N ARG A 90 -5.77 7.38 -13.47
CA ARG A 90 -6.23 8.62 -14.09
C ARG A 90 -7.00 9.50 -13.10
N ASP A 91 -7.90 8.92 -12.30
CA ASP A 91 -8.69 9.66 -11.32
C ASP A 91 -7.80 10.22 -10.20
N ILE A 92 -6.84 9.40 -9.74
CA ILE A 92 -5.85 9.79 -8.74
C ILE A 92 -4.99 10.97 -9.24
N ARG A 93 -4.53 10.93 -10.49
CA ARG A 93 -3.76 12.03 -11.12
C ARG A 93 -4.61 13.25 -11.41
N ALA A 94 -5.90 13.08 -11.69
CA ALA A 94 -6.82 14.20 -11.85
C ALA A 94 -7.01 14.94 -10.52
N PHE A 95 -7.14 14.20 -9.42
CA PHE A 95 -7.15 14.76 -8.08
C PHE A 95 -5.87 15.54 -7.75
N GLU A 96 -4.69 14.96 -7.97
CA GLU A 96 -3.39 15.63 -7.76
C GLU A 96 -3.36 17.01 -8.45
N LYS A 97 -3.75 17.05 -9.73
CA LYS A 97 -3.77 18.28 -10.52
C LYS A 97 -4.79 19.29 -10.00
N ALA A 98 -6.00 18.84 -9.66
CA ALA A 98 -7.04 19.70 -9.10
C ALA A 98 -6.60 20.29 -7.76
N GLU A 99 -6.02 19.47 -6.89
CA GLU A 99 -5.62 19.87 -5.56
C GLU A 99 -4.43 20.83 -5.57
N LYS A 100 -3.48 20.64 -6.49
CA LYS A 100 -2.41 21.60 -6.76
C LYS A 100 -2.96 22.96 -7.18
N ARG A 101 -3.98 22.99 -8.05
CA ARG A 101 -4.64 24.24 -8.47
C ARG A 101 -5.35 24.92 -7.31
N ARG A 102 -6.05 24.15 -6.46
CA ARG A 102 -6.70 24.70 -5.25
C ARG A 102 -5.69 25.33 -4.31
N ALA A 103 -4.57 24.66 -4.08
CA ALA A 103 -3.49 25.19 -3.25
C ALA A 103 -2.95 26.51 -3.80
N GLN A 104 -2.73 26.60 -5.12
CA GLN A 104 -2.26 27.81 -5.79
C GLN A 104 -3.27 28.97 -5.70
N SER A 105 -4.57 28.66 -5.75
CA SER A 105 -5.65 29.66 -5.68
C SER A 105 -6.12 29.97 -4.26
N GLY A 106 -5.46 29.45 -3.21
CA GLY A 106 -5.87 29.64 -1.82
C GLY A 106 -7.22 28.97 -1.45
N GLN A 107 -7.69 28.04 -2.26
CA GLN A 107 -8.94 27.32 -2.02
C GLN A 107 -8.74 26.20 -1.00
N VAL A 108 -9.79 25.96 -0.22
CA VAL A 108 -9.85 24.82 0.70
C VAL A 108 -9.70 23.50 -0.06
N PRO A 109 -9.04 22.48 0.52
CA PRO A 109 -9.02 21.14 -0.06
C PRO A 109 -10.43 20.59 -0.23
N GLU A 110 -10.60 19.74 -1.24
CA GLU A 110 -11.83 18.97 -1.39
C GLU A 110 -11.68 17.59 -0.75
N TYR A 111 -12.80 17.04 -0.29
CA TYR A 111 -12.87 15.63 0.05
C TYR A 111 -12.71 14.77 -1.22
N ALA A 112 -11.81 13.80 -1.18
CA ALA A 112 -11.65 12.79 -2.22
C ALA A 112 -11.37 11.44 -1.58
N ALA A 113 -11.87 10.37 -2.21
CA ALA A 113 -11.69 9.01 -1.74
C ALA A 113 -11.26 8.10 -2.88
N PHE A 114 -10.32 7.20 -2.58
CA PHE A 114 -9.73 6.28 -3.54
C PHE A 114 -9.74 4.86 -2.99
N CYS A 115 -10.09 3.91 -3.84
CA CYS A 115 -10.00 2.49 -3.55
C CYS A 115 -8.83 1.90 -4.34
N ILE A 116 -7.77 1.48 -3.64
CA ILE A 116 -6.58 0.87 -4.24
C ILE A 116 -6.63 -0.61 -3.93
N LYS A 117 -6.74 -1.47 -4.96
CA LYS A 117 -6.76 -2.93 -4.80
C LYS A 117 -6.40 -3.64 -6.09
N SER A 118 -5.91 -4.88 -5.96
CA SER A 118 -5.61 -5.77 -7.08
C SER A 118 -4.63 -5.18 -8.12
N ILE A 119 -3.73 -4.30 -7.70
CA ILE A 119 -2.70 -3.73 -8.58
C ILE A 119 -1.49 -4.67 -8.55
N PRO A 120 -1.05 -5.23 -9.69
CA PRO A 120 0.10 -6.13 -9.75
C PRO A 120 1.41 -5.36 -9.58
N ASN A 121 2.50 -6.06 -9.22
CA ASN A 121 3.83 -5.48 -8.99
C ASN A 121 3.77 -4.30 -8.00
N TRP A 122 3.02 -4.49 -6.92
CA TRP A 122 2.70 -3.43 -5.97
C TRP A 122 3.96 -2.93 -5.27
N GLU A 123 4.65 -3.81 -4.55
CA GLU A 123 5.86 -3.44 -3.81
C GLU A 123 7.01 -3.09 -4.75
N ALA A 124 7.14 -3.80 -5.88
CA ALA A 124 8.25 -3.61 -6.79
C ALA A 124 8.17 -2.32 -7.64
N LYS A 125 6.96 -1.80 -7.91
CA LYS A 125 6.79 -0.72 -8.91
C LYS A 125 5.63 0.22 -8.63
N ASN A 126 4.46 -0.30 -8.27
CA ASN A 126 3.23 0.46 -8.40
C ASN A 126 2.77 1.16 -7.11
N LYS A 127 3.35 0.83 -5.94
CA LYS A 127 2.99 1.46 -4.67
C LYS A 127 3.07 2.98 -4.74
N ASP A 128 4.23 3.50 -5.09
CA ASP A 128 4.47 4.95 -5.13
C ASP A 128 3.71 5.60 -6.29
N VAL A 129 3.59 4.90 -7.43
CA VAL A 129 2.83 5.37 -8.60
C VAL A 129 1.38 5.72 -8.26
N PHE A 130 0.75 4.92 -7.39
CA PHE A 130 -0.64 5.10 -6.97
C PHE A 130 -0.80 5.94 -5.70
N LEU A 131 0.14 5.86 -4.75
CA LEU A 131 0.02 6.57 -3.47
C LEU A 131 0.55 8.00 -3.53
N ASP A 132 1.72 8.24 -4.12
CA ASP A 132 2.36 9.57 -4.11
C ASP A 132 1.46 10.71 -4.59
N PRO A 133 0.66 10.57 -5.66
CA PRO A 133 -0.19 11.66 -6.12
C PRO A 133 -1.25 12.09 -5.09
N ILE A 134 -1.65 11.18 -4.19
CA ILE A 134 -2.59 11.47 -3.10
C ILE A 134 -1.90 12.28 -2.00
N PHE A 135 -0.59 12.08 -1.77
CA PHE A 135 0.22 12.79 -0.78
C PHE A 135 0.93 14.04 -1.34
N GLU A 136 0.81 14.29 -2.65
CA GLU A 136 1.48 15.41 -3.30
C GLU A 136 1.02 16.78 -2.81
N GLY A 137 1.97 17.67 -2.50
CA GLY A 137 1.69 18.97 -1.89
C GLY A 137 1.39 18.95 -0.39
N MET A 138 1.46 17.78 0.29
CA MET A 138 1.63 17.75 1.74
C MET A 138 3.07 18.06 2.12
N PRO A 139 3.30 18.71 3.27
CA PRO A 139 4.67 18.93 3.75
C PRO A 139 5.36 17.60 4.02
N TYR A 140 6.69 17.56 3.87
CA TYR A 140 7.46 16.34 4.11
C TYR A 140 7.64 16.04 5.61
N VAL A 141 7.79 17.10 6.41
CA VAL A 141 7.87 17.05 7.88
C VAL A 141 6.92 18.09 8.48
N ALA A 142 6.60 17.96 9.76
CA ALA A 142 5.83 18.98 10.46
C ALA A 142 6.51 20.37 10.34
N PRO A 143 5.75 21.44 10.04
CA PRO A 143 6.25 22.81 10.05
C PRO A 143 6.44 23.35 11.47
#